data_AF-A0A2J8T443-F1
#
_entry.id   AF-A0A2J8T443-F1
#
_cell.length_a   1.000
_cell.length_b   1.000
_cell.length_c   1.000
_cell.angle_alpha   90.00
_cell.angle_beta   90.00
_cell.angle_gamma   90.00
#
_symmetry.space_group_name_H-M   'P 1'
#
loop_
_entity.id
_entity.type
_entity.pdbx_description
1 polymer ?
#
loop_
_entity_poly.entity_id
_entity_poly.type
_entity_poly.pdbx_seq_one_letter_code
_entity_poly.pdbx_strand_id
1 'polypeptide(L)'
;MAARLVSRCGAVRAAPHSGPLVSCCRWSGASTDTVYDVVVSGGGLVGAAMACALGYDIHFHDKKILLLEAGPKKVLEKLSETYSNRVSSISPGSATLLSSVGRLLRGPDNV
;
A
#
# COMPACT_ATOMS: atom_id res chain seq x y z
N MET A 1 2.48 14.72 -18.94
CA MET A 1 1.30 15.25 -18.23
C MET A 1 1.49 14.98 -16.75
N ALA A 2 2.09 15.94 -16.04
CA ALA A 2 2.62 15.77 -14.69
C ALA A 2 1.57 16.12 -13.62
N ALA A 3 1.17 15.17 -12.80
CA ALA A 3 0.31 15.43 -11.65
C ALA A 3 1.15 15.98 -10.49
N ARG A 4 1.06 17.28 -10.23
CA ARG A 4 1.60 17.93 -9.03
C ARG A 4 0.81 17.45 -7.81
N LEU A 5 1.47 16.75 -6.89
CA LEU A 5 0.91 16.36 -5.60
C LEU A 5 0.98 17.55 -4.64
N VAL A 6 -0.13 18.27 -4.46
CA VAL A 6 -0.26 19.25 -3.38
C VAL A 6 -0.82 18.55 -2.15
N SER A 7 0.05 18.29 -1.18
CA SER A 7 -0.36 17.90 0.17
C SER A 7 -0.84 19.14 0.92
N ARG A 8 -2.12 19.17 1.30
CA ARG A 8 -2.67 20.18 2.20
C ARG A 8 -3.05 19.52 3.52
N CYS A 9 -2.12 19.56 4.48
CA CYS A 9 -2.42 19.30 5.89
C CYS A 9 -3.28 20.44 6.43
N GLY A 10 -4.61 20.27 6.45
CA GLY A 10 -5.50 21.15 7.18
C GLY A 10 -5.69 20.64 8.60
N ALA A 11 -5.18 21.35 9.60
CA ALA A 11 -5.52 21.11 10.99
C ALA A 11 -6.93 21.68 11.25
N VAL A 12 -7.92 20.80 11.45
CA VAL A 12 -9.22 21.22 11.99
C VAL A 12 -9.06 21.30 13.51
N ARG A 13 -9.21 22.52 14.07
CA ARG A 13 -9.28 22.72 15.52
C ARG A 13 -10.59 22.12 16.02
N ALA A 14 -10.52 20.95 16.65
CA ALA A 14 -11.57 20.50 17.55
C ALA A 14 -11.30 21.10 18.95
N ALA A 15 -12.39 21.55 19.59
CA ALA A 15 -12.43 22.20 20.90
C ALA A 15 -11.81 21.35 22.03
N PRO A 16 -11.56 21.93 23.23
CA PRO A 16 -10.64 21.37 24.21
C PRO A 16 -11.31 20.24 24.98
N HIS A 17 -11.04 19.00 24.59
CA HIS A 17 -11.14 17.89 25.53
C HIS A 17 -9.92 16.99 25.30
N SER A 18 -9.16 16.79 26.36
CA SER A 18 -7.86 16.13 26.43
C SER A 18 -7.92 14.66 25.98
N GLY A 19 -7.98 14.43 24.66
CA GLY A 19 -7.81 13.13 24.02
C GLY A 19 -6.68 13.19 22.99
N PRO A 20 -5.97 12.08 22.72
CA PRO A 20 -4.95 12.04 21.68
C PRO A 20 -5.54 12.52 20.35
N LEU A 21 -4.84 13.41 19.66
CA LEU A 21 -5.24 13.93 18.35
C LEU A 21 -5.39 12.76 17.38
N VAL A 22 -6.62 12.34 17.12
CA VAL A 22 -6.93 11.47 15.99
C VAL A 22 -6.69 12.30 14.75
N SER A 23 -5.54 12.06 14.10
CA SER A 23 -5.27 12.56 12.77
C SER A 23 -6.29 11.95 11.82
N CYS A 24 -7.39 12.66 11.57
CA CYS A 24 -8.32 12.32 10.50
C CYS A 24 -7.60 12.55 9.17
N CYS A 25 -7.04 11.49 8.59
CA CYS A 25 -6.50 11.52 7.25
C CYS A 25 -7.66 11.83 6.28
N ARG A 26 -7.71 13.07 5.77
CA ARG A 26 -8.69 13.44 4.75
C ARG A 26 -8.30 12.77 3.43
N TRP A 27 -9.08 11.79 3.03
CA TRP A 27 -8.89 11.12 1.75
C TRP A 27 -9.27 12.11 0.65
N SER A 28 -8.27 12.52 -0.15
CA SER A 28 -8.52 13.23 -1.40
C SER A 28 -8.83 12.17 -2.46
N GLY A 29 -10.13 11.90 -2.68
CA GLY A 29 -10.55 11.05 -3.78
C GLY A 29 -10.10 11.65 -5.11
N ALA A 30 -9.47 10.85 -5.97
CA ALA A 30 -9.42 11.16 -7.39
C ALA A 30 -10.86 11.23 -7.93
N SER A 31 -11.07 12.07 -8.95
CA SER A 31 -12.35 12.32 -9.64
C SER A 31 -13.36 11.17 -9.54
N THR A 32 -14.59 11.50 -9.12
CA THR A 32 -15.70 10.62 -8.73
C THR A 32 -16.25 9.67 -9.80
N ASP A 33 -15.56 9.53 -10.94
CA ASP A 33 -15.98 8.69 -12.08
C ASP A 33 -15.08 7.46 -12.30
N THR A 34 -14.11 7.22 -11.42
CA THR A 34 -13.26 6.03 -11.52
C THR A 34 -13.86 4.88 -10.71
N VAL A 35 -14.58 4.01 -11.40
CA VAL A 35 -15.05 2.73 -10.84
C VAL A 35 -13.89 1.73 -10.85
N TYR A 36 -13.72 1.02 -9.73
CA TYR A 36 -12.74 -0.05 -9.57
C TYR A 36 -13.48 -1.37 -9.34
N ASP A 37 -12.98 -2.45 -9.92
CA ASP A 37 -13.52 -3.80 -9.74
C ASP A 37 -13.16 -4.36 -8.36
N VAL A 38 -11.95 -4.06 -7.87
CA VAL A 38 -11.43 -4.57 -6.61
C VAL A 38 -10.76 -3.45 -5.83
N VAL A 39 -11.11 -3.30 -4.56
CA VAL A 39 -10.48 -2.35 -3.65
C VAL A 39 -9.83 -3.13 -2.50
N VAL A 40 -8.51 -3.01 -2.38
CA VAL A 40 -7.72 -3.56 -1.28
C VAL A 40 -7.45 -2.45 -0.28
N SER A 41 -7.98 -2.58 0.93
CA SER A 41 -7.73 -1.63 2.02
C SER A 41 -6.60 -2.13 2.92
N GLY A 42 -5.48 -1.42 2.91
CA GLY A 42 -4.26 -1.70 3.68
C GLY A 42 -3.08 -2.19 2.82
N GLY A 43 -2.06 -1.36 2.63
CA GLY A 43 -0.80 -1.65 1.93
C GLY A 43 0.28 -2.28 2.81
N GLY A 44 -0.12 -3.23 3.66
CA GLY A 44 0.81 -4.07 4.43
C GLY A 44 1.41 -5.20 3.60
N LEU A 45 2.14 -6.13 4.25
CA LEU A 45 2.74 -7.28 3.57
C LEU A 45 1.70 -8.11 2.79
N VAL A 46 0.54 -8.35 3.38
CA VAL A 46 -0.53 -9.16 2.77
C VAL A 46 -1.25 -8.40 1.67
N GLY A 47 -1.67 -7.16 1.93
CA GLY A 47 -2.42 -6.37 0.94
C GLY A 47 -1.60 -6.03 -0.30
N ALA A 48 -0.30 -5.76 -0.14
CA ALA A 48 0.62 -5.59 -1.27
C ALA A 48 0.80 -6.89 -2.06
N ALA A 49 0.96 -8.03 -1.38
CA ALA A 49 1.08 -9.33 -2.05
C ALA A 49 -0.19 -9.70 -2.82
N MET A 50 -1.37 -9.44 -2.24
CA MET A 50 -2.66 -9.66 -2.89
C MET A 50 -2.86 -8.76 -4.11
N ALA A 51 -2.56 -7.46 -3.99
CA ALA A 51 -2.66 -6.52 -5.11
C ALA A 51 -1.72 -6.94 -6.26
N CYS A 52 -0.51 -7.41 -5.95
CA CYS A 52 0.40 -7.94 -6.96
C CYS A 52 -0.14 -9.23 -7.59
N ALA A 53 -0.61 -10.19 -6.78
CA ALA A 53 -1.14 -11.45 -7.29
C ALA A 53 -2.31 -11.22 -8.26
N LEU A 54 -3.24 -10.34 -7.90
CA LEU A 54 -4.36 -9.97 -8.77
C LEU A 54 -3.91 -9.21 -10.02
N GLY A 55 -2.86 -8.38 -9.93
CA GLY A 55 -2.31 -7.68 -11.09
C GLY A 55 -1.64 -8.59 -12.12
N TYR A 56 -1.17 -9.77 -11.70
CA TYR A 56 -0.55 -10.77 -12.59
C TYR A 56 -1.53 -11.86 -13.07
N ASP A 57 -2.73 -11.92 -12.51
CA ASP A 57 -3.72 -12.92 -12.88
C ASP A 57 -4.39 -12.56 -14.22
N ILE A 58 -4.42 -13.53 -15.14
CA ILE A 58 -4.99 -13.36 -16.49
C ILE A 58 -6.48 -12.95 -16.45
N HIS A 59 -7.22 -13.34 -15.41
CA HIS A 59 -8.65 -13.04 -15.28
C HIS A 59 -8.91 -11.59 -14.85
N PHE A 60 -7.87 -10.89 -14.39
CA PHE A 60 -7.93 -9.52 -13.92
C PHE A 60 -7.23 -8.53 -14.86
N HIS A 61 -6.81 -8.98 -16.04
CA HIS A 61 -6.08 -8.15 -17.01
C HIS A 61 -6.85 -6.88 -17.43
N ASP A 62 -8.19 -6.97 -17.51
CA ASP A 62 -9.06 -5.84 -17.90
C ASP A 62 -9.74 -5.17 -16.70
N LYS A 63 -9.36 -5.55 -15.47
CA LYS A 63 -9.99 -5.08 -14.23
C LYS A 63 -9.14 -4.03 -13.54
N LYS A 64 -9.79 -3.02 -12.96
CA LYS A 64 -9.11 -1.94 -12.23
C LYS A 64 -9.03 -2.30 -10.75
N ILE A 65 -7.81 -2.45 -10.24
CA ILE A 65 -7.52 -2.78 -8.85
C ILE A 65 -6.97 -1.54 -8.14
N LEU A 66 -7.58 -1.15 -7.02
CA LEU A 66 -7.16 -0.02 -6.19
C LEU A 66 -6.60 -0.51 -4.85
N LEU A 67 -5.38 -0.13 -4.50
CA LEU A 67 -4.79 -0.37 -3.18
C LEU A 67 -4.74 0.94 -2.39
N LEU A 68 -5.37 0.96 -1.22
CA LEU A 68 -5.42 2.11 -0.33
C LEU A 68 -4.55 1.86 0.90
N GLU A 69 -3.58 2.72 1.18
CA GLU A 69 -2.75 2.66 2.39
C GLU A 69 -2.84 4.00 3.14
N ALA A 70 -3.16 3.94 4.43
CA ALA A 70 -3.31 5.14 5.26
C ALA A 70 -1.96 5.69 5.75
N GLY A 71 -0.91 4.87 5.72
CA GLY A 71 0.45 5.24 6.13
C GLY A 71 1.17 6.14 5.12
N PRO A 72 2.24 6.83 5.56
CA PRO A 72 3.07 7.61 4.64
C PRO A 72 3.70 6.71 3.57
N LYS A 73 3.96 7.28 2.39
CA LYS A 73 4.61 6.55 1.29
C LYS A 73 5.95 6.01 1.79
N LYS A 74 6.04 4.67 1.87
CA LYS A 74 7.27 3.97 2.25
C LYS A 74 8.22 4.03 1.05
N VAL A 75 9.10 5.02 1.02
CA VAL A 75 10.19 5.08 0.03
C VAL A 75 11.31 4.19 0.55
N LEU A 76 11.66 3.16 -0.23
CA LEU A 76 12.66 2.16 0.16
C LEU A 76 14.08 2.70 -0.08
N GLU A 77 14.44 3.84 0.51
CA GLU A 77 15.74 4.50 0.25
C GLU A 77 16.88 3.84 1.02
N LYS A 78 16.61 3.28 2.21
CA LYS A 78 17.58 2.53 3.00
C LYS A 78 16.86 1.61 3.98
N LEU A 79 17.15 0.30 3.93
CA LEU A 79 16.77 -0.57 5.04
C LEU A 79 17.56 -0.09 6.26
N SER A 80 16.86 0.35 7.30
CA SER A 80 17.51 0.72 8.55
C SER A 80 18.23 -0.52 9.08
N GLU A 81 19.55 -0.40 9.35
CA GLU A 81 20.34 -1.47 9.95
C GLU A 81 19.89 -1.79 11.40
N THR A 82 19.02 -0.96 11.97
CA THR A 82 18.41 -1.16 13.29
C THR A 82 17.34 -2.25 13.23
N TYR A 83 17.47 -3.25 14.10
CA TYR A 83 16.50 -4.31 14.29
C TYR A 83 15.11 -3.77 14.67
N SER A 84 14.06 -4.31 14.06
CA SER A 84 12.68 -3.93 14.34
C SER A 84 11.95 -5.02 15.11
N ASN A 85 11.25 -4.65 16.19
CA ASN A 85 10.42 -5.58 16.97
C ASN A 85 9.13 -6.00 16.25
N ARG A 86 8.82 -5.43 15.08
CA ARG A 86 7.69 -5.86 14.25
C ARG A 86 8.11 -7.03 13.38
N VAL A 87 8.12 -8.22 13.98
CA VAL A 87 8.37 -9.50 13.30
C VAL A 87 7.06 -10.24 13.03
N SER A 88 7.08 -11.11 12.03
CA SER A 88 5.96 -12.00 11.72
C SER A 88 6.50 -13.39 11.45
N SER A 89 5.88 -14.41 12.04
CA SER A 89 6.20 -15.79 11.73
C SER A 89 5.64 -16.14 10.35
N ILE A 90 6.51 -16.55 9.43
CA ILE A 90 6.14 -16.89 8.06
C ILE A 90 6.16 -18.40 7.91
N SER A 91 5.00 -18.99 7.62
CA SER A 91 4.91 -20.41 7.29
C SER A 91 5.60 -20.72 5.95
N PRO A 92 6.03 -21.96 5.69
CA PRO A 92 6.62 -22.32 4.40
C PRO A 92 5.74 -21.95 3.20
N GLY A 93 4.42 -22.17 3.29
CA GLY A 93 3.49 -21.80 2.23
C GLY A 93 3.42 -20.29 1.99
N SER A 94 3.42 -19.49 3.06
CA SER A 94 3.46 -18.02 2.97
C SER A 94 4.78 -17.53 2.36
N ALA A 95 5.90 -18.18 2.69
CA ALA A 95 7.20 -17.85 2.10
C ALA A 95 7.22 -18.14 0.59
N THR A 96 6.62 -19.24 0.15
CA THR A 96 6.48 -19.57 -1.28
C THR A 96 5.66 -18.52 -2.02
N LEU A 97 4.52 -18.08 -1.47
CA LEU A 97 3.69 -17.04 -2.08
C LEU A 97 4.42 -15.69 -2.19
N LEU A 98 5.11 -15.28 -1.12
CA LEU A 98 5.87 -14.03 -1.14
C LEU A 98 7.04 -14.09 -2.13
N SER A 99 7.67 -15.26 -2.24
CA SER A 99 8.78 -15.50 -3.18
C SER A 99 8.30 -15.54 -4.63
N SER A 100 7.12 -16.09 -4.92
CA SER A 100 6.55 -16.08 -6.27
C SER A 100 6.21 -14.66 -6.72
N VAL A 101 5.62 -13.85 -5.84
CA VAL A 101 5.34 -12.44 -6.14
C VAL A 101 6.64 -11.63 -6.27
N GLY A 102 7.64 -11.88 -5.42
CA GLY A 102 8.94 -11.21 -5.51
C GLY A 102 9.70 -11.52 -6.81
N ARG A 103 9.60 -12.76 -7.32
CA ARG A 103 10.14 -13.14 -8.62
C ARG A 103 9.46 -12.39 -9.77
N LEU A 104 8.14 -12.18 -9.70
CA LEU A 104 7.41 -11.44 -10.72
C LEU A 104 7.83 -9.97 -10.80
N LEU A 105 8.23 -9.37 -9.67
CA LEU A 105 8.71 -7.98 -9.62
C LEU A 105 10.17 -7.79 -10.05
N ARG A 106 10.98 -8.85 -10.02
CA ARG A 106 12.41 -8.83 -10.39
C ARG A 106 12.54 -9.37 -11.81
N GLY A 107 12.74 -8.48 -12.78
CA GLY A 107 12.90 -8.83 -14.20
C GLY A 107 14.00 -9.89 -14.45
N PRO A 108 14.02 -10.51 -15.64
CA PRO A 108 14.89 -11.65 -15.98
C PRO A 108 16.41 -11.37 -15.96
N ASP A 109 16.85 -10.17 -15.60
CA ASP A 109 18.20 -9.66 -15.89
C ASP A 109 19.17 -9.72 -14.69
N ASN A 110 18.86 -10.48 -13.64
CA ASN A 110 19.70 -10.49 -12.43
C ASN A 110 19.88 -11.91 -11.85
N VAL A 111 20.70 -12.69 -12.56
CA VAL A 111 21.50 -13.83 -12.06
C VAL A 111 22.96 -13.39 -12.10
#